data_AF-A0A960TEV9-F1
#
_entry.id   AF-A0A960TEV9-F1
#
_cell.length_a   1.000
_cell.length_b   1.000
_cell.length_c   1.000
_cell.angle_alpha   90.00
_cell.angle_beta   90.00
_cell.angle_gamma   90.00
#
_symmetry.space_group_name_H-M   'P 1'
#
loop_
_entity.id
_entity.type
_entity.pdbx_description
1 polymer ?
#
loop_
_entity_poly.entity_id
_entity_poly.type
_entity_poly.pdbx_seq_one_letter_code
_entity_poly.pdbx_strand_id
1 'polypeptide(L)'
;YTRDNREAGSLKIWPLFHYYDDPAQGTGWQTISLWPFPDDTMDRIWGPLYSVVEWRRETNGDKYFGMLFRLYSQRWNEKENHVFFAGFDYHNAPQRTEFLLLGGLLGYSHIPNEDGKMSHYLNFFWFKL
;
A
#
# COMPACT_ATOMS: atom_id res chain seq x y z
N TYR A 1 -18.77 16.77 5.52
CA TYR A 1 -19.46 16.77 4.21
C TYR A 1 -20.15 15.43 4.05
N THR A 2 -21.48 15.41 4.02
CA THR A 2 -22.28 14.21 3.85
C THR A 2 -22.24 13.78 2.38
N ARG A 3 -21.36 12.83 2.04
CA ARG A 3 -21.45 12.12 0.76
C ARG A 3 -22.69 11.24 0.82
N ASP A 4 -23.73 11.65 0.10
CA ASP A 4 -24.94 10.87 -0.19
C ASP A 4 -24.57 9.72 -1.15
N ASN A 5 -23.74 8.79 -0.70
CA ASN A 5 -23.50 7.52 -1.36
C ASN A 5 -24.51 6.53 -0.77
N ARG A 6 -25.71 6.47 -1.36
CA ARG A 6 -26.78 5.53 -0.97
C ARG A 6 -26.39 4.05 -1.10
N GLU A 7 -25.18 3.75 -1.58
CA GLU A 7 -24.63 2.40 -1.77
C GLU A 7 -23.35 2.14 -0.98
N ALA A 8 -22.81 3.11 -0.23
CA ALA A 8 -21.62 2.88 0.59
C ALA A 8 -22.00 2.23 1.94
N GLY A 9 -21.59 0.99 2.14
CA GLY A 9 -21.79 0.24 3.38
C GLY A 9 -20.59 0.34 4.29
N SER A 10 -20.79 0.57 5.59
CA SER A 10 -19.71 0.45 6.58
C SER A 10 -20.21 -0.28 7.84
N LEU A 11 -19.34 -1.11 8.41
CA LEU A 11 -19.57 -1.82 9.67
C LEU A 11 -18.37 -1.59 10.58
N LYS A 12 -18.56 -0.84 11.65
CA LYS A 12 -17.52 -0.53 12.64
C LYS A 12 -17.85 -1.20 13.97
N ILE A 13 -17.01 -2.15 14.37
CA ILE A 13 -17.00 -2.77 15.71
C ILE A 13 -15.81 -2.17 16.44
N TRP A 14 -16.01 -1.00 17.03
CA TRP A 14 -14.93 -0.31 17.73
C TRP A 14 -14.55 -1.02 19.06
N PRO A 15 -13.26 -1.11 19.42
CA PRO A 15 -12.08 -0.67 18.67
C PRO A 15 -11.50 -1.78 17.77
N LEU A 16 -12.15 -2.92 17.64
CA LEU A 16 -11.52 -4.15 17.13
C LEU A 16 -11.50 -4.26 15.61
N PHE A 17 -12.52 -3.74 14.93
CA PHE A 17 -12.72 -4.02 13.52
C PHE A 17 -13.50 -2.91 12.82
N HIS A 18 -13.11 -2.61 11.58
CA HIS A 18 -13.86 -1.71 10.71
C HIS A 18 -13.83 -2.28 9.29
N TYR A 19 -15.01 -2.53 8.73
CA TYR A 19 -15.23 -2.91 7.35
C TYR A 19 -15.90 -1.75 6.62
N TYR A 20 -15.47 -1.50 5.39
CA TYR A 20 -16.04 -0.48 4.53
C TYR A 20 -16.15 -1.00 3.09
N ASP A 21 -17.19 -0.57 2.42
CA ASP A 21 -17.46 -0.86 1.02
C ASP A 21 -17.91 0.45 0.36
N ASP A 22 -17.01 1.07 -0.40
CA ASP A 22 -17.27 2.33 -1.10
C ASP A 22 -17.08 2.09 -2.60
N PRO A 23 -18.10 2.30 -3.45
CA PRO A 23 -17.98 2.16 -4.90
C PRO A 23 -16.81 2.95 -5.51
N ALA A 24 -16.46 4.09 -4.91
CA ALA A 24 -15.39 4.96 -5.40
C ALA A 24 -13.98 4.54 -4.96
N GLN A 25 -13.85 3.88 -3.80
CA GLN A 25 -12.54 3.57 -3.19
C GLN A 25 -12.25 2.07 -3.16
N GLY A 26 -13.29 1.24 -3.36
CA GLY A 26 -13.26 -0.20 -3.24
C GLY A 26 -13.68 -0.68 -1.84
N THR A 27 -13.43 -1.96 -1.60
CA THR A 27 -13.85 -2.67 -0.39
C THR A 27 -12.64 -2.99 0.47
N GLY A 28 -12.75 -2.85 1.79
CA GLY A 28 -11.65 -3.19 2.68
C GLY A 28 -12.07 -3.39 4.13
N TRP A 29 -11.12 -3.89 4.91
CA TRP A 29 -11.25 -4.03 6.35
C TRP A 29 -9.94 -3.73 7.05
N GLN A 30 -10.04 -3.32 8.30
CA GLN A 30 -8.93 -3.09 9.20
C GLN A 30 -9.24 -3.63 10.60
N THR A 31 -8.25 -4.23 11.24
CA THR A 31 -8.30 -4.62 12.65
C THR A 31 -7.64 -3.57 13.51
N ILE A 32 -8.21 -3.35 14.69
CA ILE A 32 -7.78 -2.34 15.66
C ILE A 32 -7.95 -0.92 15.08
N SER A 33 -9.19 -0.43 15.05
CA SER A 33 -9.50 0.97 14.78
C SER A 33 -9.61 1.70 16.11
N LEU A 34 -8.49 2.26 16.59
CA LEU A 34 -8.47 2.97 17.88
C LEU A 34 -9.29 4.27 17.86
N TRP A 35 -9.60 4.82 16.69
CA TRP A 35 -10.38 6.05 16.57
C TRP A 35 -11.90 5.78 16.65
N PRO A 36 -12.61 6.34 17.64
CA PRO A 36 -14.03 6.05 17.86
C PRO A 36 -14.97 6.79 16.91
N PHE A 37 -14.54 7.89 16.29
CA PHE A 37 -15.40 8.72 15.46
C PHE A 37 -15.33 8.30 13.97
N PRO A 38 -16.45 8.42 13.23
CA PRO A 38 -16.45 8.29 11.77
C PRO A 38 -15.92 9.60 11.16
N ASP A 39 -14.60 9.79 11.23
CA ASP A 39 -13.93 10.85 10.48
C ASP A 39 -12.96 10.21 9.47
N ASP A 40 -13.40 10.15 8.21
CA ASP A 40 -12.65 9.61 7.09
C ASP A 40 -11.26 10.26 6.94
N THR A 41 -11.11 11.52 7.35
CA THR A 41 -9.83 12.24 7.22
C THR A 41 -8.82 11.73 8.24
N MET A 42 -9.25 11.59 9.50
CA MET A 42 -8.39 11.16 10.59
C MET A 42 -8.04 9.68 10.46
N ASP A 43 -9.02 8.83 10.14
CA ASP A 43 -8.79 7.40 9.91
C ASP A 43 -7.84 7.17 8.73
N ARG A 44 -7.86 8.01 7.69
CA ARG A 44 -6.94 7.88 6.56
C ARG A 44 -5.50 8.27 6.88
N ILE A 45 -5.29 9.34 7.65
CA ILE A 45 -3.95 9.85 7.98
C ILE A 45 -3.32 9.03 9.11
N TRP A 46 -4.10 8.73 10.15
CA TRP A 46 -3.61 8.17 11.42
C TRP A 46 -4.00 6.71 11.63
N GLY A 47 -5.01 6.20 10.93
CA GLY A 47 -5.31 4.75 10.90
C GLY A 47 -4.09 3.84 10.67
N PRO A 48 -3.08 4.22 9.86
CA PRO A 48 -1.87 3.41 9.67
C PRO A 48 -1.07 3.17 10.94
N LEU A 49 -1.10 4.10 11.90
CA LEU A 49 -0.35 4.01 13.16
C LEU A 49 -1.05 3.14 14.21
N TYR A 50 -2.27 2.71 13.93
CA TYR A 50 -3.12 2.04 14.91
C TYR A 50 -3.73 0.73 14.40
N SER A 51 -3.71 0.48 13.08
CA SER A 51 -4.16 -0.78 12.49
C SER A 51 -3.09 -1.87 12.58
N VAL A 52 -3.49 -3.04 13.09
CA VAL A 52 -2.58 -4.20 13.15
C VAL A 52 -2.61 -4.99 11.86
N VAL A 53 -3.78 -5.10 11.23
CA VAL A 53 -3.92 -5.71 9.91
C VAL A 53 -4.92 -4.88 9.12
N GLU A 54 -4.59 -4.59 7.87
CA GLU A 54 -5.48 -3.96 6.92
C GLU A 54 -5.45 -4.74 5.61
N TRP A 55 -6.61 -4.85 4.98
CA TRP A 55 -6.74 -5.40 3.65
C TRP A 55 -7.74 -4.55 2.88
N ARG A 56 -7.40 -4.20 1.65
CA ARG A 56 -8.32 -3.49 0.77
C ARG A 56 -8.14 -3.95 -0.67
N ARG A 57 -9.22 -3.86 -1.41
CA ARG A 57 -9.27 -4.07 -2.85
C ARG A 57 -9.85 -2.83 -3.49
N GLU A 58 -9.04 -2.13 -4.27
CA GLU A 58 -9.43 -0.93 -5.00
C GLU A 58 -10.25 -1.32 -6.25
N THR A 59 -11.09 -0.41 -6.73
CA THR A 59 -11.99 -0.63 -7.87
C THR A 59 -11.24 -0.90 -9.18
N ASN A 60 -9.98 -0.47 -9.27
CA ASN A 60 -9.07 -0.73 -10.41
C ASN A 60 -8.46 -2.15 -10.41
N GLY A 61 -8.78 -2.98 -9.41
CA GLY A 61 -8.27 -4.34 -9.27
C GLY A 61 -7.04 -4.47 -8.38
N ASP A 62 -6.43 -3.36 -7.94
CA ASP A 62 -5.30 -3.38 -7.02
C ASP A 62 -5.72 -3.95 -5.66
N LYS A 63 -4.90 -4.86 -5.16
CA LYS A 63 -5.04 -5.40 -3.81
C LYS A 63 -3.94 -4.82 -2.95
N TYR A 64 -4.29 -4.48 -1.72
CA TYR A 64 -3.37 -3.97 -0.74
C TYR A 64 -3.58 -4.67 0.59
N PHE A 65 -2.49 -5.01 1.23
CA PHE A 65 -2.44 -5.67 2.51
C PHE A 65 -1.38 -5.02 3.37
N GLY A 66 -1.72 -4.64 4.59
CA GLY A 66 -0.79 -4.08 5.56
C GLY A 66 -0.86 -4.86 6.86
N MET A 67 0.27 -4.96 7.56
CA MET A 67 0.36 -5.55 8.89
C MET A 67 1.29 -4.74 9.79
N LEU A 68 1.06 -4.85 11.10
CA LEU A 68 1.89 -4.28 12.17
C LEU A 68 2.14 -2.78 11.94
N PHE A 69 1.08 -1.98 11.85
CA PHE A 69 1.19 -0.53 11.61
C PHE A 69 1.92 -0.21 10.29
N ARG A 70 1.67 -1.01 9.24
CA ARG A 70 2.37 -0.97 7.94
C ARG A 70 3.86 -1.26 7.97
N LEU A 71 4.37 -1.87 9.05
CA LEU A 71 5.74 -2.38 9.04
C LEU A 71 5.92 -3.43 7.93
N TYR A 72 4.87 -4.20 7.64
CA TYR A 72 4.76 -4.93 6.38
C TYR A 72 3.62 -4.34 5.57
N SER A 73 3.85 -4.04 4.30
CA SER A 73 2.76 -3.74 3.38
C SER A 73 3.04 -4.33 2.01
N GLN A 74 2.02 -4.88 1.38
CA GLN A 74 2.10 -5.47 0.07
C GLN A 74 0.97 -4.93 -0.79
N ARG A 75 1.30 -4.33 -1.92
CA ARG A 75 0.36 -3.95 -2.97
C ARG A 75 0.61 -4.82 -4.18
N TRP A 76 -0.42 -5.42 -4.75
CA TRP A 76 -0.27 -6.21 -5.95
C TRP A 76 -1.47 -6.15 -6.87
N ASN A 77 -1.20 -6.28 -8.17
CA ASN A 77 -2.15 -6.43 -9.26
C ASN A 77 -1.62 -7.52 -10.22
N GLU A 78 -2.29 -7.76 -11.33
CA GLU A 78 -1.91 -8.70 -12.37
C GLU A 78 -0.54 -8.40 -12.99
N LYS A 79 -0.13 -7.12 -12.98
CA LYS A 79 1.12 -6.65 -13.61
C LYS A 79 2.20 -6.25 -12.61
N GLU A 80 1.83 -5.77 -11.43
CA GLU A 80 2.76 -5.14 -10.52
C GLU A 80 2.65 -5.76 -9.13
N ASN A 81 3.77 -5.98 -8.47
CA ASN A 81 3.83 -6.41 -7.08
C ASN A 81 4.86 -5.55 -6.34
N HIS A 82 4.39 -4.86 -5.31
CA HIS A 82 5.18 -4.00 -4.45
C HIS A 82 5.09 -4.54 -3.02
N VAL A 83 6.22 -4.92 -2.45
CA VAL A 83 6.35 -5.41 -1.08
C VAL A 83 7.24 -4.45 -0.32
N PHE A 84 6.77 -3.98 0.81
CA PHE A 84 7.53 -3.22 1.79
C PHE A 84 7.57 -4.00 3.10
N PHE A 85 8.74 -4.09 3.70
CA PHE A 85 8.94 -4.71 5.00
C PHE A 85 10.05 -3.99 5.75
N ALA A 86 9.74 -3.33 6.87
CA ALA A 86 10.73 -2.75 7.79
C ALA A 86 11.84 -1.94 7.09
N GLY A 87 11.49 -1.16 6.05
CA GLY A 87 12.45 -0.36 5.27
C GLY A 87 13.06 -1.07 4.06
N PHE A 88 12.82 -2.37 3.89
CA PHE A 88 13.04 -3.08 2.64
C PHE A 88 11.88 -2.79 1.71
N ASP A 89 12.18 -2.46 0.46
CA ASP A 89 11.19 -2.11 -0.53
C ASP A 89 11.50 -2.86 -1.84
N TYR A 90 10.59 -3.72 -2.28
CA TYR A 90 10.71 -4.54 -3.46
C TYR A 90 9.57 -4.21 -4.42
N HIS A 91 9.92 -3.72 -5.60
CA HIS A 91 8.99 -3.47 -6.69
C HIS A 91 9.26 -4.46 -7.82
N ASN A 92 8.22 -5.11 -8.31
CA ASN A 92 8.31 -5.97 -9.47
C ASN A 92 7.20 -5.61 -10.45
N ALA A 93 7.58 -4.97 -11.55
CA ALA A 93 6.73 -4.67 -12.69
C ALA A 93 7.42 -5.18 -13.97
N PRO A 94 6.69 -5.53 -15.04
CA PRO A 94 7.25 -6.08 -16.28
C PRO A 94 8.27 -5.17 -16.96
N GLN A 95 8.28 -3.87 -16.65
CA GLN A 95 9.21 -2.88 -17.18
C GLN A 95 10.19 -2.34 -16.14
N ARG A 96 10.09 -2.75 -14.87
CA ARG A 96 10.91 -2.21 -13.77
C ARG A 96 10.89 -3.17 -12.60
N THR A 97 12.02 -3.82 -12.32
CA THR A 97 12.20 -4.58 -11.08
C THR A 97 13.20 -3.83 -10.21
N GLU A 98 12.83 -3.47 -9.01
CA GLU A 98 13.70 -2.76 -8.07
C GLU A 98 13.66 -3.39 -6.69
N PHE A 99 14.81 -3.39 -6.05
CA PHE A 99 14.99 -3.74 -4.66
C PHE A 99 15.71 -2.59 -4.00
N LEU A 100 15.12 -1.98 -2.99
CA LEU A 100 15.61 -0.79 -2.31
C LEU A 100 15.65 -1.08 -0.81
N LEU A 101 16.69 -0.60 -0.15
CA LEU A 101 16.89 -0.68 1.29
C LEU A 101 16.88 0.72 1.86
N LEU A 102 16.18 0.89 2.98
CA LEU A 102 16.12 2.13 3.76
C LEU A 102 15.78 3.35 2.89
N GLY A 103 14.77 3.21 2.02
CA GLY A 103 14.34 4.30 1.14
C GLY A 103 15.33 4.63 0.00
N GLY A 104 16.17 3.65 -0.41
CA GLY A 104 17.06 3.77 -1.57
C GLY A 104 18.50 4.14 -1.24
N LEU A 105 18.92 4.00 0.04
CA LEU A 105 20.32 4.10 0.42
C LEU A 105 21.17 3.03 -0.25
N LEU A 106 20.62 1.82 -0.36
CA LEU A 106 21.21 0.72 -1.12
C LEU A 106 20.10 0.11 -1.96
N GLY A 107 20.42 -0.35 -3.16
CA GLY A 107 19.42 -1.03 -3.96
C GLY A 107 19.96 -1.61 -5.25
N TYR A 108 19.10 -2.36 -5.90
CA TYR A 108 19.32 -2.96 -7.19
C TYR A 108 18.13 -2.61 -8.07
N SER A 109 18.39 -2.07 -9.25
CA SER A 109 17.35 -1.71 -10.22
C SER A 109 17.62 -2.40 -11.55
N HIS A 110 16.57 -3.00 -12.10
CA HIS A 110 16.56 -3.60 -13.42
C HIS A 110 15.55 -2.84 -14.27
N ILE A 111 16.06 -1.96 -15.13
CA ILE A 111 15.29 -1.00 -15.92
C ILE A 111 15.74 -1.13 -17.39
N PRO A 112 14.82 -1.06 -18.37
CA PRO A 112 15.18 -0.99 -19.78
C PRO A 112 16.00 0.27 -20.06
N ASN A 113 17.14 0.08 -20.73
CA ASN A 113 17.97 1.17 -21.23
C ASN A 113 17.33 1.79 -22.50
N GLU A 114 17.84 2.94 -22.95
CA GLU A 114 17.30 3.65 -24.13
C GLU A 114 17.25 2.78 -25.40
N ASP A 115 18.13 1.79 -25.50
CA ASP A 115 18.18 0.78 -26.57
C ASP A 115 17.17 -0.38 -26.41
N GLY A 116 16.26 -0.31 -25.43
CA GLY A 116 15.28 -1.36 -25.11
C GLY A 116 15.89 -2.62 -24.46
N LYS A 117 17.20 -2.62 -24.16
CA LYS A 117 17.89 -3.71 -23.46
C LYS A 117 17.81 -3.51 -21.95
N MET A 118 17.39 -4.55 -21.24
CA MET A 118 17.35 -4.52 -19.77
C MET A 118 18.76 -4.39 -19.20
N SER A 119 19.00 -3.34 -18.40
CA SER A 119 20.29 -3.08 -17.76
C SER A 119 20.16 -3.18 -16.24
N HIS A 120 21.26 -3.56 -15.60
CA HIS A 120 21.35 -3.70 -14.15
C HIS A 120 22.05 -2.46 -13.58
N TYR A 121 21.44 -1.83 -12.60
CA TYR A 121 22.00 -0.69 -11.88
C TYR A 121 22.08 -1.01 -10.40
N LEU A 122 23.20 -0.65 -9.77
CA LEU A 122 23.34 -0.68 -8.32
C LEU A 122 23.08 0.72 -7.79
N ASN A 123 22.09 0.86 -6.92
CA ASN A 123 21.84 2.10 -6.20
C ASN A 123 22.72 2.14 -4.96
N PHE A 124 23.54 3.18 -4.84
CA PHE A 124 24.32 3.49 -3.65
C PHE A 124 24.14 4.97 -3.30
N PHE A 125 23.59 5.27 -2.12
CA PHE A 125 23.29 6.63 -1.66
C PHE A 125 22.51 7.46 -2.69
N TRP A 126 21.44 6.89 -3.27
CA TRP A 126 20.64 7.51 -4.33
C TRP A 126 21.36 7.75 -5.68
N PHE A 127 22.61 7.30 -5.85
CA PHE A 127 23.31 7.27 -7.13
C PHE A 127 23.18 5.89 -7.79
N LYS A 128 22.93 5.88 -9.10
CA LYS A 128 22.93 4.68 -9.95
C LYS A 128 24.33 4.47 -10.53
N LEU A 129 24.94 3.34 -10.20
CA LEU A 129 26.18 2.84 -10.82
C LEU A 129 25.87 1.73 -11.82
#